data_AF-A0A1G5D685-F1
#
_entry.id   AF-A0A1G5D685-F1
#
_cell.length_a   1.000
_cell.length_b   1.000
_cell.length_c   1.000
_cell.angle_alpha   90.00
_cell.angle_beta   90.00
_cell.angle_gamma   90.00
#
_symmetry.space_group_name_H-M   'P 1'
#
loop_
_entity.id
_entity.type
_entity.pdbx_description
1 polymer ?
#
loop_
_entity_poly.entity_id
_entity_poly.type
_entity_poly.pdbx_seq_one_letter_code
_entity_poly.pdbx_strand_id
1 'polypeptide(L)'
;MNDTKTDAETTGIDICVQHARGILASQLAIIKDKGYDFAPQFRQMTIQLYLLGVMWRRGESLSLSTNARDHAFTALQAMLISDGMSKKQAQQRIVFLKNMSRTEDGVDAHALTMGYKAEPNDDSLALVFDGYRDEIRVSGSLWRFYERGKKIMFIGGAAAAFVTVWAVTIFLPKTDGIDVLAAGLLAATLVVIPTFLIGLLIYKSKIKKSELTSSPPP
;
A
#
# COMPACT_ATOMS: atom_id res chain seq x y z
N MET A 1 7.70 28.66 -31.54
CA MET A 1 7.95 27.24 -31.85
C MET A 1 7.97 26.34 -30.60
N ASN A 2 7.21 26.68 -29.54
CA ASN A 2 7.12 25.88 -28.31
C ASN A 2 5.72 25.29 -28.06
N ASP A 3 4.70 25.77 -28.77
CA ASP A 3 3.30 25.37 -28.51
C ASP A 3 3.02 23.95 -29.03
N THR A 4 3.53 23.59 -30.20
CA THR A 4 3.32 22.27 -30.83
C THR A 4 3.91 21.10 -30.04
N LYS A 5 4.95 21.32 -29.23
CA LYS A 5 5.59 20.27 -28.42
C LYS A 5 4.76 19.95 -27.17
N THR A 6 4.16 20.98 -26.56
CA THR A 6 3.35 20.85 -25.35
C THR A 6 2.03 20.13 -25.65
N ASP A 7 1.42 20.41 -26.81
CA ASP A 7 0.18 19.78 -27.24
C ASP A 7 0.37 18.29 -27.59
N ALA A 8 1.47 17.94 -28.26
CA ALA A 8 1.81 16.56 -28.58
C ALA A 8 2.12 15.72 -27.32
N GLU A 9 2.84 16.29 -26.36
CA GLU A 9 3.13 15.62 -25.08
C GLU A 9 1.86 15.40 -24.24
N THR A 10 0.97 16.40 -24.20
CA THR A 10 -0.34 16.28 -23.50
C THR A 10 -1.23 15.24 -24.17
N THR A 11 -1.24 15.20 -25.51
CA THR A 11 -1.97 14.18 -26.28
C THR A 11 -1.41 12.77 -26.00
N GLY A 12 -0.09 12.62 -25.88
CA GLY A 12 0.55 11.35 -25.54
C GLY A 12 0.18 10.83 -24.14
N ILE A 13 0.13 11.73 -23.16
CA ILE A 13 -0.32 11.43 -21.79
C ILE A 13 -1.75 10.89 -21.82
N ASP A 14 -2.67 11.59 -22.49
CA ASP A 14 -4.08 11.20 -22.54
C ASP A 14 -4.28 9.85 -23.21
N ILE A 15 -3.54 9.56 -24.30
CA ILE A 15 -3.57 8.25 -24.97
C ILE A 15 -3.13 7.13 -24.02
N CYS A 16 -2.06 7.34 -23.25
CA CYS A 16 -1.58 6.37 -22.26
C CYS A 16 -2.61 6.14 -21.15
N VAL A 17 -3.23 7.22 -20.64
CA VAL A 17 -4.25 7.14 -19.59
C VAL A 17 -5.49 6.39 -20.06
N GLN A 18 -6.00 6.71 -21.26
CA GLN A 18 -7.16 6.03 -21.82
C GLN A 18 -6.89 4.54 -22.04
N HIS A 19 -5.73 4.20 -22.60
CA HIS A 19 -5.35 2.81 -22.82
C HIS A 19 -5.26 2.03 -21.49
N ALA A 20 -4.58 2.59 -20.49
CA ALA A 20 -4.44 1.97 -19.18
C ALA A 20 -5.80 1.78 -18.46
N ARG A 21 -6.73 2.74 -18.59
CA ARG A 21 -8.10 2.60 -18.06
C ARG A 21 -8.87 1.47 -18.75
N GLY A 22 -8.71 1.32 -20.07
CA GLY A 22 -9.30 0.21 -20.83
C GLY A 22 -8.81 -1.16 -20.32
N ILE A 23 -7.49 -1.31 -20.19
CA ILE A 23 -6.89 -2.54 -19.62
C ILE A 23 -7.41 -2.76 -18.19
N LEU A 24 -7.35 -1.74 -17.33
CA LEU A 24 -7.80 -1.85 -15.94
C LEU A 24 -9.25 -2.33 -15.85
N ALA A 25 -10.16 -1.78 -16.67
CA ALA A 25 -11.56 -2.17 -16.66
C ALA A 25 -11.74 -3.66 -17.01
N SER A 26 -11.00 -4.16 -18.02
CA SER A 26 -11.02 -5.58 -18.40
C SER A 26 -10.52 -6.48 -17.25
N GLN A 27 -9.40 -6.12 -16.62
CA GLN A 27 -8.83 -6.87 -15.50
C GLN A 27 -9.74 -6.85 -14.27
N LEU A 28 -10.35 -5.70 -13.95
CA LEU A 28 -11.23 -5.55 -12.80
C LEU A 28 -12.46 -6.47 -12.88
N ALA A 29 -12.98 -6.70 -14.10
CA ALA A 29 -14.07 -7.65 -14.31
C ALA A 29 -13.65 -9.09 -13.95
N ILE A 30 -12.44 -9.51 -14.33
CA ILE A 30 -11.92 -10.86 -14.06
C ILE A 30 -11.65 -11.07 -12.57
N ILE A 31 -11.02 -10.11 -11.90
CA ILE A 31 -10.63 -10.27 -10.49
C ILE A 31 -11.79 -10.12 -9.50
N LYS A 32 -12.91 -9.52 -9.91
CA LYS A 32 -14.06 -9.27 -9.03
C LYS A 32 -14.60 -10.57 -8.42
N ASP A 33 -14.64 -11.64 -9.21
CA ASP A 33 -15.22 -12.91 -8.81
C ASP A 33 -14.23 -13.82 -8.06
N LYS A 34 -12.94 -13.44 -8.00
CA LYS A 34 -11.88 -14.23 -7.33
C LYS A 34 -11.79 -14.02 -5.81
N GLY A 35 -12.46 -13.01 -5.26
CA GLY A 35 -12.64 -12.86 -3.80
C GLY A 35 -11.37 -12.54 -2.99
N TYR A 36 -10.38 -11.86 -3.59
CA TYR A 36 -9.12 -11.53 -2.91
C TYR A 36 -9.34 -10.65 -1.65
N ASP A 37 -8.92 -11.13 -0.47
CA ASP A 37 -8.86 -10.36 0.78
C ASP A 37 -7.45 -9.80 1.00
N PHE A 38 -7.10 -8.74 0.27
CA PHE A 38 -5.83 -8.02 0.44
C PHE A 38 -5.98 -6.74 1.26
N ALA A 39 -4.90 -6.32 1.92
CA ALA A 39 -4.79 -5.00 2.50
C ALA A 39 -5.06 -3.92 1.42
N PRO A 40 -5.90 -2.90 1.68
CA PRO A 40 -6.28 -1.91 0.67
C PRO A 40 -5.07 -1.21 0.03
N GLN A 41 -4.06 -0.89 0.83
CA GLN A 41 -2.84 -0.23 0.35
C GLN A 41 -2.01 -1.13 -0.57
N PHE A 42 -1.93 -2.42 -0.28
CA PHE A 42 -1.25 -3.40 -1.12
C PHE A 42 -1.96 -3.50 -2.48
N ARG A 43 -3.27 -3.74 -2.47
CA ARG A 43 -4.09 -3.83 -3.70
C ARG A 43 -3.91 -2.59 -4.58
N GLN A 44 -4.02 -1.40 -4.00
CA GLN A 44 -3.90 -0.15 -4.75
C GLN A 44 -2.48 0.04 -5.35
N MET A 45 -1.44 -0.27 -4.58
CA MET A 45 -0.05 -0.12 -5.03
C MET A 45 0.29 -1.11 -6.15
N THR A 46 -0.14 -2.37 -6.02
CA THR A 46 0.05 -3.39 -7.04
C THR A 46 -0.63 -2.99 -8.36
N ILE A 47 -1.86 -2.48 -8.29
CA ILE A 47 -2.56 -1.96 -9.48
C ILE A 47 -1.80 -0.77 -10.09
N GLN A 48 -1.28 0.16 -9.29
CA GLN A 48 -0.53 1.31 -9.81
C GLN A 48 0.79 0.91 -10.47
N LEU A 49 1.53 -0.04 -9.90
CA LEU A 49 2.75 -0.58 -10.51
C LEU A 49 2.42 -1.34 -11.80
N TYR A 50 1.32 -2.10 -11.81
CA TYR A 50 0.83 -2.77 -13.01
C TYR A 50 0.49 -1.77 -14.13
N LEU A 51 -0.29 -0.73 -13.81
CA LEU A 51 -0.66 0.30 -14.80
C LEU A 51 0.54 1.09 -15.30
N LEU A 52 1.55 1.32 -14.47
CA LEU A 52 2.80 1.92 -14.90
C LEU A 52 3.46 1.10 -16.02
N GLY A 53 3.40 -0.24 -15.94
CA GLY A 53 3.92 -1.14 -16.97
C GLY A 53 3.13 -1.03 -18.27
N VAL A 54 1.80 -1.02 -18.17
CA VAL A 54 0.88 -0.83 -19.30
C VAL A 54 1.18 0.50 -20.02
N MET A 55 1.28 1.58 -19.26
CA MET A 55 1.58 2.91 -19.79
C MET A 55 2.98 3.00 -20.38
N TRP A 56 3.97 2.29 -19.82
CA TRP A 56 5.32 2.25 -20.37
C TRP A 56 5.34 1.58 -21.75
N ARG A 57 4.77 0.37 -21.90
CA ARG A 57 4.68 -0.28 -23.23
C ARG A 57 3.92 0.59 -24.23
N ARG A 58 2.84 1.26 -23.79
CA ARG A 58 2.11 2.18 -24.66
C ARG A 58 2.96 3.37 -25.07
N GLY A 59 3.70 3.99 -24.14
CA GLY A 59 4.60 5.11 -24.40
C GLY A 59 5.68 4.79 -25.44
N GLU A 60 6.20 3.56 -25.45
CA GLU A 60 7.17 3.11 -26.46
C GLU A 60 6.57 3.09 -27.87
N SER A 61 5.28 2.78 -28.01
CA SER A 61 4.57 2.79 -29.29
C SER A 61 4.26 4.19 -29.84
N LEU A 62 4.45 5.25 -29.02
CA LEU A 62 4.10 6.63 -29.38
C LEU A 62 5.26 7.44 -29.97
N SER A 63 6.44 6.83 -30.17
CA SER A 63 7.62 7.48 -30.78
C SER A 63 7.95 8.86 -30.16
N LEU A 64 7.83 8.97 -28.84
CA LEU A 64 8.03 10.22 -28.11
C LEU A 64 9.52 10.58 -28.04
N SER A 65 9.83 11.87 -27.99
CA SER A 65 11.21 12.36 -27.80
C SER A 65 11.76 12.11 -26.38
N THR A 66 10.88 11.74 -25.45
CA THR A 66 11.18 11.59 -24.02
C THR A 66 11.24 10.11 -23.68
N ASN A 67 12.00 9.74 -22.63
CA ASN A 67 12.06 8.35 -22.18
C ASN A 67 10.64 7.82 -21.87
N ALA A 68 10.26 6.71 -22.50
CA ALA A 68 8.91 6.14 -22.40
C ALA A 68 8.52 5.76 -20.96
N ARG A 69 9.48 5.35 -20.14
CA ARG A 69 9.24 5.01 -18.73
C ARG A 69 8.99 6.26 -17.88
N ASP A 70 9.76 7.32 -18.09
CA ASP A 70 9.49 8.61 -17.42
C ASP A 70 8.15 9.19 -17.89
N HIS A 71 7.82 9.07 -19.17
CA HIS A 71 6.50 9.44 -19.70
C HIS A 71 5.38 8.64 -19.03
N ALA A 72 5.56 7.34 -18.79
CA ALA A 72 4.59 6.52 -18.08
C ALA A 72 4.36 6.97 -16.63
N PHE A 73 5.41 7.41 -15.93
CA PHE A 73 5.24 8.02 -14.60
C PHE A 73 4.43 9.32 -14.67
N THR A 74 4.68 10.17 -15.67
CA THR A 74 3.91 11.39 -15.89
C THR A 74 2.44 11.08 -16.21
N ALA A 75 2.19 10.09 -17.07
CA ALA A 75 0.84 9.64 -17.41
C ALA A 75 0.09 9.08 -16.19
N LEU A 76 0.76 8.24 -15.38
CA LEU A 76 0.18 7.74 -14.14
C LEU A 76 -0.12 8.88 -13.16
N GLN A 77 0.76 9.89 -13.08
CA GLN A 77 0.53 11.07 -12.24
C GLN A 77 -0.73 11.82 -12.66
N ALA A 78 -0.88 12.06 -13.97
CA ALA A 78 -2.05 12.72 -14.54
C ALA A 78 -3.33 11.92 -14.24
N MET A 79 -3.27 10.59 -14.40
CA MET A 79 -4.37 9.70 -14.05
C MET A 79 -4.78 9.84 -12.58
N LEU A 80 -3.83 9.76 -11.64
CA LEU A 80 -4.11 9.88 -10.21
C LEU A 80 -4.74 11.23 -9.84
N ILE A 81 -4.27 12.31 -10.46
CA ILE A 81 -4.85 13.64 -10.25
C ILE A 81 -6.28 13.71 -10.79
N SER A 82 -6.52 13.17 -11.99
CA SER A 82 -7.86 13.13 -12.58
C SER A 82 -8.83 12.25 -11.79
N ASP A 83 -8.33 11.25 -11.07
CA ASP A 83 -9.11 10.38 -10.17
C ASP A 83 -9.35 11.04 -8.79
N GLY A 84 -8.94 12.29 -8.58
CA GLY A 84 -9.25 13.10 -7.40
C GLY A 84 -8.10 13.27 -6.39
N MET A 85 -6.89 12.77 -6.70
CA MET A 85 -5.73 12.97 -5.83
C MET A 85 -5.18 14.40 -5.95
N SER A 86 -4.81 15.05 -4.85
CA SER A 86 -4.15 16.36 -4.92
C SER A 86 -2.80 16.26 -5.63
N LYS A 87 -2.40 17.32 -6.35
CA LYS A 87 -1.11 17.37 -7.09
C LYS A 87 0.09 16.97 -6.22
N LYS A 88 0.15 17.46 -4.98
CA LYS A 88 1.24 17.14 -4.02
C LYS A 88 1.26 15.66 -3.64
N GLN A 89 0.08 15.08 -3.35
CA GLN A 89 -0.03 13.66 -3.02
C GLN A 89 0.33 12.78 -4.23
N ALA A 90 -0.10 13.16 -5.42
CA ALA A 90 0.24 12.45 -6.65
C ALA A 90 1.75 12.45 -6.90
N GLN A 91 2.42 13.60 -6.75
CA GLN A 91 3.89 13.69 -6.86
C GLN A 91 4.60 12.79 -5.85
N GLN A 92 4.20 12.83 -4.57
CA GLN A 92 4.77 11.96 -3.54
C GLN A 92 4.54 10.48 -3.86
N ARG A 93 3.35 10.14 -4.37
CA ARG A 93 3.01 8.78 -4.78
C ARG A 93 3.89 8.29 -5.93
N ILE A 94 4.17 9.14 -6.92
CA ILE A 94 5.05 8.80 -8.04
C ILE A 94 6.49 8.61 -7.59
N VAL A 95 7.02 9.47 -6.71
CA VAL A 95 8.37 9.28 -6.13
C VAL A 95 8.47 7.93 -5.43
N PHE A 96 7.46 7.60 -4.61
CA PHE A 96 7.40 6.31 -3.94
C PHE A 96 7.34 5.13 -4.93
N LEU A 97 6.48 5.21 -5.95
CA LEU A 97 6.38 4.17 -6.98
C LEU A 97 7.65 4.03 -7.80
N LYS A 98 8.39 5.12 -8.05
CA LYS A 98 9.69 5.07 -8.73
C LYS A 98 10.68 4.23 -7.95
N ASN A 99 10.76 4.43 -6.64
CA ASN A 99 11.60 3.63 -5.75
C ASN A 99 11.15 2.17 -5.66
N MET A 100 9.83 1.91 -5.72
CA MET A 100 9.28 0.54 -5.68
C MET A 100 9.25 -0.16 -7.05
N SER A 101 9.54 0.56 -8.14
CA SER A 101 9.47 0.01 -9.49
C SER A 101 10.64 -0.94 -9.81
N ARG A 102 11.71 -0.91 -9.01
CA ARG A 102 12.89 -1.77 -9.14
C ARG A 102 13.31 -2.29 -7.77
N THR A 103 13.87 -3.50 -7.75
CA THR A 103 14.59 -4.05 -6.60
C THR A 103 15.97 -3.40 -6.47
N GLU A 104 16.65 -3.66 -5.35
CA GLU A 104 18.03 -3.20 -5.11
C GLU A 104 18.99 -3.73 -6.19
N ASP A 105 18.73 -4.92 -6.72
CA ASP A 105 19.48 -5.54 -7.82
C ASP A 105 19.11 -4.96 -9.22
N GLY A 106 18.24 -3.95 -9.28
CA GLY A 106 17.82 -3.29 -10.51
C GLY A 106 16.76 -4.05 -11.32
N VAL A 107 16.22 -5.16 -10.79
CA VAL A 107 15.16 -5.95 -11.45
C VAL A 107 13.83 -5.24 -11.29
N ASP A 108 13.06 -5.15 -12.38
CA ASP A 108 11.73 -4.53 -12.34
C ASP A 108 10.75 -5.30 -11.45
N ALA A 109 9.90 -4.56 -10.74
CA ALA A 109 8.88 -5.16 -9.87
C ALA A 109 7.94 -6.08 -10.65
N HIS A 110 7.56 -7.22 -10.07
CA HIS A 110 6.76 -8.23 -10.76
C HIS A 110 5.46 -7.68 -11.38
N ALA A 111 4.72 -6.85 -10.63
CA ALA A 111 3.51 -6.21 -11.13
C ALA A 111 3.77 -5.30 -12.33
N LEU A 112 4.90 -4.57 -12.33
CA LEU A 112 5.33 -3.73 -13.43
C LEU A 112 5.61 -4.56 -14.69
N THR A 113 6.36 -5.66 -14.54
CA THR A 113 6.67 -6.56 -15.67
C THR A 113 5.43 -7.20 -16.25
N MET A 114 4.49 -7.63 -15.41
CA MET A 114 3.21 -8.20 -15.86
C MET A 114 2.36 -7.15 -16.58
N GLY A 115 2.29 -5.94 -16.04
CA GLY A 115 1.61 -4.81 -16.70
C GLY A 115 2.24 -4.43 -18.03
N TYR A 116 3.57 -4.47 -18.14
CA TYR A 116 4.26 -4.23 -19.41
C TYR A 116 3.87 -5.27 -20.46
N LYS A 117 3.71 -6.53 -20.08
CA LYS A 117 3.30 -7.59 -21.01
C LYS A 117 1.79 -7.65 -21.27
N ALA A 118 1.00 -6.85 -20.55
CA ALA A 118 -0.44 -6.97 -20.55
C ALA A 118 -1.07 -6.70 -21.94
N GLU A 119 -2.11 -7.45 -22.23
CA GLU A 119 -2.96 -7.34 -23.41
C GLU A 119 -4.44 -7.16 -23.00
N PRO A 120 -5.28 -6.58 -23.86
CA PRO A 120 -6.71 -6.49 -23.60
C PRO A 120 -7.32 -7.87 -23.33
N ASN A 121 -8.08 -7.99 -22.23
CA ASN A 121 -8.76 -9.22 -21.80
C ASN A 121 -7.85 -10.39 -21.43
N ASP A 122 -6.56 -10.17 -21.18
CA ASP A 122 -5.72 -11.18 -20.53
C ASP A 122 -6.05 -11.31 -19.04
N ASP A 123 -5.42 -12.27 -18.33
CA ASP A 123 -5.58 -12.46 -16.89
C ASP A 123 -4.34 -12.02 -16.09
N SER A 124 -3.50 -11.16 -16.66
CA SER A 124 -2.17 -10.83 -16.12
C SER A 124 -2.22 -10.21 -14.72
N LEU A 125 -3.19 -9.33 -14.44
CA LEU A 125 -3.34 -8.77 -13.09
C LEU A 125 -3.86 -9.82 -12.10
N ALA A 126 -4.70 -10.74 -12.57
CA ALA A 126 -5.20 -11.84 -11.77
C ALA A 126 -4.06 -12.81 -11.41
N LEU A 127 -3.15 -13.11 -12.34
CA LEU A 127 -1.95 -13.92 -12.09
C LEU A 127 -1.02 -13.26 -11.06
N VAL A 128 -0.83 -11.94 -11.13
CA VAL A 128 -0.08 -11.20 -10.11
C VAL A 128 -0.73 -11.40 -8.73
N PHE A 129 -2.05 -11.24 -8.63
CA PHE A 129 -2.76 -11.41 -7.37
C PHE A 129 -2.81 -12.86 -6.87
N ASP A 130 -2.94 -13.83 -7.75
CA ASP A 130 -2.89 -15.25 -7.40
C ASP A 130 -1.55 -15.61 -6.76
N GLY A 131 -0.44 -15.03 -7.25
CA GLY A 131 0.89 -15.20 -6.64
C GLY A 131 1.02 -14.69 -5.20
N TYR A 132 0.11 -13.83 -4.74
CA TYR A 132 0.10 -13.29 -3.38
C TYR A 132 -1.08 -13.77 -2.54
N ARG A 133 -1.96 -14.62 -3.08
CA ARG A 133 -3.22 -15.02 -2.43
C ARG A 133 -3.02 -15.60 -1.03
N ASP A 134 -1.99 -16.42 -0.86
CA ASP A 134 -1.68 -17.11 0.39
C ASP A 134 -0.60 -16.39 1.23
N GLU A 135 -0.13 -15.22 0.77
CA GLU A 135 0.87 -14.44 1.48
C GLU A 135 0.24 -13.66 2.65
N ILE A 136 0.57 -14.07 3.87
CA ILE A 136 -0.01 -13.54 5.11
C ILE A 136 0.25 -12.03 5.24
N ARG A 137 1.43 -11.56 4.80
CA ARG A 137 1.85 -10.15 4.93
C ARG A 137 0.95 -9.18 4.17
N VAL A 138 0.31 -9.64 3.10
CA VAL A 138 -0.55 -8.79 2.26
C VAL A 138 -2.03 -9.01 2.56
N SER A 139 -2.36 -9.94 3.47
CA SER A 139 -3.74 -10.30 3.77
C SER A 139 -4.52 -9.15 4.44
N GLY A 140 -5.75 -8.95 3.98
CA GLY A 140 -6.69 -7.99 4.55
C GLY A 140 -7.10 -8.38 5.98
N SER A 141 -7.06 -9.66 6.32
CA SER A 141 -7.28 -10.13 7.70
C SER A 141 -6.23 -9.59 8.69
N LEU A 142 -4.95 -9.60 8.32
CA LEU A 142 -3.87 -9.04 9.12
C LEU A 142 -4.00 -7.52 9.21
N TRP A 143 -4.33 -6.86 8.10
CA TRP A 143 -4.56 -5.42 8.06
C TRP A 143 -5.70 -4.98 9.00
N ARG A 144 -6.85 -5.65 8.93
CA ARG A 144 -8.00 -5.39 9.82
C ARG A 144 -7.64 -5.62 11.29
N PHE A 145 -6.81 -6.63 11.57
CA PHE A 145 -6.31 -6.87 12.92
C PHE A 145 -5.41 -5.71 13.39
N TYR A 146 -4.46 -5.28 12.56
CA TYR A 146 -3.59 -4.15 12.84
C TYR A 146 -4.37 -2.84 13.07
N GLU A 147 -5.35 -2.52 12.23
CA GLU A 147 -6.19 -1.33 12.41
C GLU A 147 -7.01 -1.37 13.70
N ARG A 148 -7.57 -2.54 14.06
CA ARG A 148 -8.24 -2.72 15.35
C ARG A 148 -7.25 -2.56 16.50
N GLY A 149 -6.07 -3.15 16.40
CA GLY A 149 -5.01 -3.03 17.39
C GLY A 149 -4.60 -1.57 17.63
N LYS A 150 -4.45 -0.77 16.57
CA LYS A 150 -4.18 0.67 16.67
C LYS A 150 -5.28 1.42 17.42
N LYS A 151 -6.55 1.13 17.13
CA LYS A 151 -7.69 1.74 17.84
C LYS A 151 -7.72 1.33 19.32
N ILE A 152 -7.49 0.06 19.62
CA ILE A 152 -7.44 -0.45 21.00
C ILE A 152 -6.28 0.18 21.77
N MET A 153 -5.10 0.32 21.16
CA MET A 153 -3.95 0.98 21.78
C MET A 153 -4.23 2.46 22.07
N PHE A 154 -4.89 3.17 21.15
CA PHE A 154 -5.27 4.57 21.36
C PHE A 154 -6.28 4.72 22.51
N ILE A 155 -7.31 3.88 22.54
CA ILE A 155 -8.33 3.88 23.62
C ILE A 155 -7.70 3.46 24.96
N GLY A 156 -6.90 2.40 24.97
CA GLY A 156 -6.22 1.90 26.16
C GLY A 156 -5.21 2.91 26.70
N GLY A 157 -4.46 3.58 25.83
CA GLY A 157 -3.56 4.67 26.21
C GLY A 157 -4.31 5.88 26.80
N ALA A 158 -5.42 6.27 26.19
CA ALA A 158 -6.26 7.36 26.71
C ALA A 158 -6.89 7.04 28.07
N ALA A 159 -7.39 5.81 28.24
CA ALA A 159 -7.94 5.34 29.52
C ALA A 159 -6.86 5.26 30.60
N ALA A 160 -5.68 4.74 30.28
CA ALA A 160 -4.54 4.70 31.21
C ALA A 160 -4.13 6.11 31.64
N ALA A 161 -3.98 7.05 30.68
CA ALA A 161 -3.67 8.43 30.99
C ALA A 161 -4.73 9.09 31.89
N PHE A 162 -6.02 8.86 31.62
CA PHE A 162 -7.11 9.36 32.44
C PHE A 162 -7.05 8.81 33.87
N VAL A 163 -6.85 7.50 34.04
CA VAL A 163 -6.73 6.85 35.36
C VAL A 163 -5.52 7.39 36.12
N THR A 164 -4.37 7.56 35.45
CA THR A 164 -3.16 8.10 36.07
C THR A 164 -3.36 9.54 36.53
N VAL A 165 -3.93 10.41 35.69
CA VAL A 165 -4.23 11.80 36.05
C VAL A 165 -5.23 11.84 37.22
N TRP A 166 -6.28 11.04 37.16
CA TRP A 166 -7.31 10.97 38.19
C TRP A 166 -6.74 10.47 39.54
N ALA A 167 -5.94 9.40 39.52
CA ALA A 167 -5.32 8.83 40.71
C ALA A 167 -4.30 9.79 41.36
N VAL A 168 -3.44 10.44 40.56
CA VAL A 168 -2.50 11.45 41.08
C VAL A 168 -3.25 12.63 41.69
N THR A 169 -4.34 13.09 41.05
CA THR A 169 -5.13 14.22 41.54
C THR A 169 -5.80 13.92 42.90
N ILE A 170 -6.30 12.70 43.12
CA ILE A 170 -7.01 12.33 44.35
C ILE A 170 -6.05 11.96 45.49
N PHE A 171 -5.05 11.13 45.21
CA PHE A 171 -4.22 10.53 46.26
C PHE A 171 -2.96 11.34 46.57
N LEU A 172 -2.58 12.27 45.68
CA LEU A 172 -1.30 12.97 45.75
C LEU A 172 -1.46 14.48 45.46
N PRO A 173 -2.28 15.22 46.24
CA PRO A 173 -2.55 16.64 46.00
C PRO A 173 -1.34 17.57 46.24
N LYS A 174 -0.21 17.06 46.75
CA LYS A 174 1.04 17.80 47.03
C LYS A 174 2.29 17.06 46.50
N THR A 175 2.30 16.68 45.22
CA THR A 175 3.48 16.02 44.62
C THR A 175 4.33 16.95 43.77
N ASP A 176 5.64 16.74 43.86
CA ASP A 176 6.63 17.33 42.96
C ASP A 176 6.50 16.72 41.55
N GLY A 177 6.88 17.49 40.52
CA GLY A 177 6.68 17.11 39.11
C GLY A 177 7.33 15.79 38.68
N ILE A 178 8.28 15.25 39.46
CA ILE A 178 8.97 13.99 39.20
C ILE A 178 8.04 12.77 39.46
N ASP A 179 7.16 12.84 40.45
CA ASP A 179 6.24 11.73 40.78
C ASP A 179 5.15 11.57 39.71
N VAL A 180 4.70 12.68 39.15
CA VAL A 180 3.74 12.72 38.03
C VAL A 180 4.37 12.10 36.77
N LEU A 181 5.65 12.38 36.52
CA LEU A 181 6.40 11.82 35.40
C LEU A 181 6.58 10.29 35.54
N ALA A 182 6.95 9.82 36.74
CA ALA A 182 7.12 8.40 37.01
C ALA A 182 5.81 7.61 36.86
N ALA A 183 4.70 8.16 37.36
CA ALA A 183 3.37 7.56 37.20
C ALA A 183 2.94 7.48 35.72
N GLY A 184 3.23 8.52 34.93
CA GLY A 184 3.00 8.50 33.48
C GLY A 184 3.82 7.43 32.75
N LEU A 185 5.08 7.23 33.15
CA LEU A 185 5.96 6.22 32.55
C LEU A 185 5.50 4.78 32.84
N LEU A 186 5.04 4.52 34.07
CA LEU A 186 4.48 3.23 34.48
C LEU A 186 3.16 2.92 33.77
N ALA A 187 2.32 3.92 33.56
CA ALA A 187 1.08 3.76 32.79
C ALA A 187 1.35 3.42 31.32
N ALA A 188 2.34 4.08 30.71
CA ALA A 188 2.72 3.80 29.32
C ALA A 188 3.24 2.37 29.13
N THR A 189 4.08 1.88 30.05
CA THR A 189 4.61 0.51 30.01
C THR A 189 3.52 -0.56 30.16
N LEU A 190 2.51 -0.31 31.01
CA LEU A 190 1.33 -1.18 31.16
C LEU A 190 0.48 -1.29 29.90
N VAL A 191 0.53 -0.32 28.99
CA VAL A 191 -0.19 -0.37 27.70
C VAL A 191 0.66 -1.02 26.61
N VAL A 192 1.95 -0.68 26.56
CA VAL A 192 2.89 -1.10 25.49
C VAL A 192 3.26 -2.59 25.60
N ILE A 193 3.54 -3.10 26.81
CA ILE A 193 3.99 -4.49 26.99
C ILE A 193 2.91 -5.51 26.57
N PRO A 194 1.64 -5.39 27.02
CA PRO A 194 0.60 -6.34 26.63
C PRO A 194 0.27 -6.27 25.14
N THR A 195 0.25 -5.08 24.53
CA THR A 195 0.02 -4.95 23.08
C THR A 195 1.14 -5.59 22.26
N PHE A 196 2.40 -5.42 22.69
CA PHE A 196 3.53 -6.08 22.05
C PHE A 196 3.47 -7.62 22.18
N LEU A 197 3.15 -8.13 23.38
CA LEU A 197 3.02 -9.57 23.62
C LEU A 197 1.87 -10.21 22.81
N ILE A 198 0.72 -9.55 22.71
CA ILE A 198 -0.41 -10.01 21.88
C ILE A 198 0.01 -10.04 20.40
N GLY A 199 0.69 -8.99 19.92
CA GLY A 199 1.23 -8.96 18.55
C GLY A 199 2.19 -10.12 18.27
N LEU A 200 3.09 -10.41 19.21
CA LEU A 200 4.08 -11.48 19.11
C LEU A 200 3.46 -12.89 19.15
N LEU A 201 2.43 -13.09 19.99
CA LEU A 201 1.68 -14.35 20.06
C LEU A 201 0.91 -14.66 18.77
N ILE A 202 0.31 -13.64 18.16
CA ILE A 202 -0.42 -13.79 16.90
C ILE A 202 0.53 -14.07 15.74
N TYR A 203 1.66 -13.37 15.69
CA TYR A 203 2.74 -13.62 14.74
C TYR A 203 3.20 -15.09 14.81
N LYS A 204 3.52 -15.59 16.01
CA LYS A 204 3.91 -17.00 16.21
C LYS A 204 2.81 -18.00 15.84
N SER A 205 1.56 -17.73 16.21
CA SER A 205 0.45 -18.67 15.98
C SER A 205 0.07 -18.79 14.51
N LYS A 206 0.18 -17.71 13.73
CA LYS A 206 -0.14 -17.74 12.30
C LYS A 206 0.99 -18.29 11.42
N ILE A 207 2.26 -18.04 11.76
CA ILE A 207 3.40 -18.65 11.04
C ILE A 207 3.43 -20.16 11.25
N LYS A 208 3.19 -20.63 12.48
CA LYS A 208 3.15 -22.07 12.78
C LYS A 208 2.03 -22.81 12.05
N LYS A 209 0.92 -22.13 11.74
CA LYS A 209 -0.16 -22.68 10.89
C LYS A 209 0.23 -22.76 9.41
N SER A 210 1.09 -21.85 8.94
CA SER A 210 1.58 -21.85 7.57
C SER A 210 2.49 -23.06 7.30
N GLU A 211 3.36 -23.42 8.24
CA GLU A 211 4.23 -24.62 8.14
C GLU A 211 3.43 -25.93 8.17
N LEU A 212 2.31 -25.97 8.89
CA LEU A 212 1.44 -27.15 8.95
C LEU A 212 0.62 -27.39 7.66
N THR A 213 0.48 -26.37 6.81
CA THR A 213 -0.29 -26.50 5.55
C THR A 213 0.62 -26.76 4.35
N SER A 214 1.96 -26.71 4.52
CA SER A 214 2.95 -27.02 3.48
C SER A 214 3.39 -28.49 3.49
N SER A 215 2.68 -29.39 4.18
CA SER A 215 2.92 -30.83 4.02
C SER A 215 2.32 -31.27 2.68
N PRO A 216 3.10 -31.80 1.73
CA PRO A 216 2.54 -32.30 0.48
C PRO A 216 1.64 -33.52 0.78
N PRO A 217 0.53 -33.71 0.04
CA PRO A 217 -0.27 -34.91 0.20
C PRO A 217 0.54 -36.15 -0.25
N PRO A 218 0.24 -37.35 0.30
CA PRO A 218 0.87 -38.59 -0.10
C PRO A 218 0.57 -38.97 -1.56
#